data_AF-D4LVQ6-F1
#
_entry.id   AF-D4LVQ6-F1
#
_cell.length_a   1.000
_cell.length_b   1.000
_cell.length_c   1.000
_cell.angle_alpha   90.00
_cell.angle_beta   90.00
_cell.angle_gamma   90.00
#
_symmetry.space_group_name_H-M   'P 1'
#
loop_
_entity.id
_entity.type
_entity.pdbx_description
1 polymer ?
#
loop_
_entity_poly.entity_id
_entity_poly.type
_entity_poly.pdbx_seq_one_letter_code
_entity_poly.pdbx_strand_id
1 'polypeptide(L)' 'MEELDTEIRVGELIDTIEYDYPTFHLSMDCFWCEVVAGHLELKEAEAAKWLTKDQLDSVVWLPADITLIDKIREQM' A
#
# COMPACT_ATOMS: atom_id res chain seq x y z
N MET A 1 -14.70 -4.68 6.98
CA MET A 1 -14.85 -4.64 5.51
C MET A 1 -15.11 -3.19 5.18
N GLU A 2 -14.13 -2.52 4.58
CA GLU A 2 -14.12 -1.06 4.41
C GLU A 2 -13.86 -0.75 2.93
N GLU A 3 -12.78 -0.07 2.55
CA GLU A 3 -12.62 0.55 1.23
C GLU A 3 -12.63 -0.40 0.00
N LEU A 4 -12.20 -1.66 0.16
CA LEU A 4 -12.03 -2.64 -0.93
C LEU A 4 -12.96 -3.87 -0.86
N ASP A 5 -13.89 -3.88 0.10
CA ASP A 5 -14.92 -4.92 0.31
C ASP A 5 -14.46 -6.39 0.19
N THR A 6 -13.27 -6.70 0.69
CA THR A 6 -12.64 -8.02 0.53
C THR A 6 -12.16 -8.61 1.87
N GLU A 7 -12.01 -9.94 1.91
CA GLU A 7 -11.40 -10.63 3.04
C GLU A 7 -9.90 -10.80 2.77
N ILE A 8 -9.09 -10.24 3.67
CA ILE A 8 -7.63 -10.34 3.61
C ILE A 8 -7.08 -11.03 4.85
N ARG A 9 -5.92 -11.66 4.68
CA ARG A 9 -5.04 -12.06 5.77
C ARG A 9 -3.90 -11.06 5.87
N VAL A 10 -3.78 -10.42 7.03
CA VAL A 10 -2.64 -9.56 7.36
C VAL A 10 -1.45 -10.43 7.70
N GLY A 11 -0.31 -10.13 7.09
CA GLY A 11 0.97 -10.79 7.28
C GLY A 11 1.96 -9.92 8.06
N GLU A 12 3.24 -10.03 7.71
CA GLU A 12 4.33 -9.35 8.40
C GLU A 12 4.31 -7.83 8.16
N LEU A 13 4.78 -7.07 9.15
CA LEU A 13 5.05 -5.65 9.01
C LEU A 13 6.20 -5.46 8.00
N ILE A 14 5.98 -4.61 7.01
CA ILE A 14 7.00 -4.18 6.05
C ILE A 14 7.82 -3.06 6.68
N ASP A 15 7.13 -2.02 7.14
CA ASP A 15 7.72 -0.85 7.77
C ASP A 15 6.67 -0.01 8.50
N THR A 16 7.15 0.86 9.40
CA THR A 16 6.37 1.99 9.91
C THR A 16 6.92 3.26 9.25
N ILE A 17 6.10 3.88 8.41
CA ILE A 17 6.44 5.13 7.72
C ILE A 17 6.16 6.29 8.66
N GLU A 18 7.21 7.05 8.96
CA GLU A 18 7.12 8.32 9.68
C GLU A 18 7.45 9.46 8.72
N TYR A 19 6.51 10.38 8.51
CA TYR A 19 6.65 11.44 7.52
C TYR A 19 6.04 12.77 8.01
N ASP A 20 6.86 13.82 8.03
CA ASP A 20 6.45 15.17 8.37
C ASP A 20 5.88 15.92 7.16
N TYR A 21 4.59 16.20 7.19
CA TYR A 21 3.98 17.21 6.33
C TYR A 21 4.03 18.58 7.00
N PRO A 22 3.90 19.69 6.24
CA PRO A 22 3.96 21.04 6.83
C PRO A 22 2.94 21.31 7.95
N THR A 23 1.82 20.59 7.97
CA THR A 23 0.70 20.82 8.91
C THR A 23 0.45 19.68 9.89
N PHE A 24 1.04 18.50 9.68
CA PHE A 24 0.84 17.34 10.54
C PHE A 24 1.97 16.31 10.35
N HIS A 25 2.07 15.39 11.31
CA HIS A 25 2.96 14.24 11.24
C HIS A 25 2.15 12.99 10.90
N LEU A 26 2.58 12.24 9.89
CA LEU A 26 2.01 10.95 9.50
C LEU A 26 2.85 9.82 10.09
N SER A 27 2.21 8.93 10.83
CA SER A 27 2.73 7.62 11.23
C SER A 27 1.83 6.54 10.63
N MET A 28 2.39 5.65 9.81
CA MET A 28 1.62 4.66 9.05
C MET A 28 2.31 3.30 9.05
N ASP A 29 1.66 2.30 9.65
CA ASP A 29 2.11 0.92 9.62
C ASP A 29 1.69 0.23 8.31
N CYS A 30 2.66 -0.32 7.58
CA CYS A 30 2.43 -0.98 6.30
C CYS A 30 2.72 -2.48 6.42
N PHE A 31 1.73 -3.31 6.09
CA PHE A 31 1.80 -4.77 6.21
C PHE A 31 1.70 -5.45 4.86
N TRP A 32 2.36 -6.60 4.73
CA TRP A 32 2.03 -7.55 3.67
C TRP A 32 0.62 -8.08 3.90
N CYS A 33 -0.17 -8.20 2.83
CA CYS A 33 -1.54 -8.71 2.90
C CYS A 33 -1.82 -9.64 1.73
N GLU A 34 -2.63 -10.66 1.98
CA GLU A 34 -3.11 -11.58 0.94
C GLU A 34 -4.63 -11.59 0.91
N VAL A 35 -5.21 -11.55 -0.30
CA VAL A 35 -6.65 -11.76 -0.48
C VAL A 35 -6.95 -13.25 -0.28
N VAL A 36 -7.76 -13.58 0.73
CA VAL A 36 -8.11 -14.97 1.06
C VAL A 36 -9.48 -15.38 0.53
N ALA A 37 -10.38 -14.42 0.32
CA ALA A 37 -11.68 -14.66 -0.29
C ALA A 37 -12.24 -13.39 -0.96
N GLY A 38 -13.03 -13.60 -2.02
CA GLY A 38 -13.65 -12.53 -2.79
C GLY A 38 -12.74 -11.92 -3.85
N HIS A 39 -13.08 -10.70 -4.28
CA HIS A 39 -12.31 -9.88 -5.21
C HIS A 39 -12.26 -8.44 -4.66
N LEU A 40 -11.27 -7.65 -5.09
CA LEU A 40 -11.18 -6.25 -4.68
C LEU A 40 -12.30 -5.45 -5.36
N GLU A 41 -13.27 -4.97 -4.58
CA GLU A 41 -14.34 -4.08 -5.05
C GLU A 41 -14.12 -2.68 -4.47
N LEU A 42 -13.88 -1.69 -5.33
CA LEU A 42 -13.65 -0.31 -4.92
C LEU A 42 -14.95 0.31 -4.42
N LYS A 43 -15.04 0.63 -3.12
CA LYS A 43 -16.19 1.34 -2.54
C LYS A 43 -15.99 2.85 -2.48
N GLU A 44 -14.76 3.28 -2.24
CA GLU A 44 -14.43 4.70 -2.02
C GLU A 44 -13.47 5.27 -3.08
N ALA A 45 -12.51 4.47 -3.54
CA ALA A 45 -11.54 4.90 -4.54
C ALA A 45 -12.11 4.89 -5.98
N GLU A 46 -11.65 5.84 -6.80
CA GLU A 46 -12.07 5.96 -8.22
C GLU A 46 -11.41 4.88 -9.12
N ALA A 47 -10.19 4.44 -8.79
CA ALA A 47 -9.45 3.48 -9.60
C ALA A 47 -8.45 2.66 -8.78
N ALA A 48 -8.13 1.47 -9.26
CA ALA A 48 -7.04 0.63 -8.77
C ALA A 48 -6.35 -0.11 -9.92
N LYS A 49 -5.08 -0.46 -9.73
CA LYS A 49 -4.27 -1.17 -10.72
C LYS A 49 -3.29 -2.12 -10.03
N TRP A 50 -3.26 -3.37 -10.48
CA TRP A 50 -2.22 -4.31 -10.13
C TRP A 50 -0.91 -3.97 -10.86
N LEU A 51 0.19 -3.92 -10.12
CA LEU A 51 1.53 -3.67 -10.66
C LEU A 51 2.44 -4.86 -10.36
N THR A 52 3.27 -5.20 -11.34
CA THR A 52 4.44 -6.06 -11.11
C THR A 52 5.61 -5.21 -10.58
N LYS A 53 6.65 -5.88 -10.06
CA LYS A 53 7.87 -5.22 -9.56
C LYS A 53 8.46 -4.23 -10.56
N ASP A 54 8.56 -4.61 -11.83
CA ASP A 54 9.14 -3.77 -12.89
C ASP A 54 8.23 -2.60 -13.32
N GLN A 55 6.97 -2.59 -12.86
CA GLN A 55 5.99 -1.55 -13.16
C GLN A 55 5.83 -0.54 -12.03
N LEU A 56 6.52 -0.71 -10.90
CA LEU A 56 6.39 0.20 -9.74
C LEU A 56 6.73 1.65 -10.10
N ASP A 57 7.67 1.87 -11.02
CA ASP A 57 8.06 3.22 -11.46
C ASP A 57 7.10 3.83 -12.50
N SER A 58 6.07 3.08 -12.92
CA SER A 58 5.05 3.57 -13.88
C SER A 58 3.97 4.45 -13.22
N VAL A 59 4.00 4.58 -11.90
CA VAL A 59 3.05 5.37 -11.10
C VAL A 59 3.83 6.42 -10.31
N VAL A 60 3.25 7.62 -10.20
CA VAL A 60 3.78 8.68 -9.34
C VAL A 60 3.27 8.47 -7.93
N TRP A 61 4.08 7.86 -7.07
CA TRP A 61 3.78 7.64 -5.66
C TRP A 61 3.77 8.94 -4.86
N LEU A 62 3.02 8.98 -3.76
CA LEU A 62 3.10 10.11 -2.84
C LEU A 62 4.47 10.12 -2.14
N PRO A 63 4.96 11.27 -1.69
CA PRO A 63 6.27 11.37 -1.04
C PRO A 63 6.47 10.42 0.15
N ALA A 64 5.41 10.17 0.94
CA ALA A 64 5.47 9.25 2.08
C ALA A 64 5.61 7.77 1.66
N ASP A 65 5.13 7.40 0.47
CA ASP A 65 5.13 6.01 0.01
C ASP A 65 6.42 5.61 -0.72
N ILE A 66 7.21 6.58 -1.21
CA ILE A 66 8.41 6.30 -2.01
C ILE A 66 9.38 5.37 -1.26
N THR A 67 9.61 5.64 0.03
CA THR A 67 10.50 4.82 0.88
C THR A 67 9.96 3.40 1.07
N LEU A 68 8.64 3.24 1.18
CA LEU A 68 7.99 1.93 1.24
C LEU A 68 8.19 1.14 -0.06
N ILE A 69 8.00 1.80 -1.21
CA ILE A 69 8.15 1.17 -2.53
C ILE A 69 9.59 0.71 -2.77
N ASP A 70 10.58 1.48 -2.34
CA ASP A 70 11.98 1.07 -2.39
C ASP A 70 12.24 -0.18 -1.54
N LYS A 71 11.68 -0.26 -0.32
CA LYS A 71 11.77 -1.46 0.54
C LYS A 71 11.09 -2.68 -0.09
N ILE A 72 9.90 -2.50 -0.66
CA ILE A 72 9.18 -3.56 -1.38
C ILE A 72 10.05 -4.11 -2.52
N ARG A 73 10.74 -3.23 -3.27
CA ARG A 73 11.61 -3.64 -4.38
C ARG A 73 12.80 -4.50 -3.93
N GLU A 74 13.32 -4.28 -2.73
CA GLU A 74 14.44 -5.05 -2.18
C GLU A 74 14.01 -6.43 -1.64
N GLN A 75 12.76 -6.55 -1.17
CA GLN A 75 12.23 -7.77 -0.55
C GLN A 75 11.60 -8.76 -1.53
N MET A 76 11.22 -8.32 -2.74
CA MET A 76 10.67 -9.16 -3.83
C MET A 76 11.77 -9.69 -4.75
#